data_AF-A0A7M7NRY8-F1
#
_entry.id   AF-A0A7M7NRY8-F1
#
_cell.length_a   1.000
_cell.length_b   1.000
_cell.length_c   1.000
_cell.angle_alpha   90.00
_cell.angle_beta   90.00
_cell.angle_gamma   90.00
#
_symmetry.space_group_name_H-M   'P 1'
#
loop_
_entity.id
_entity.type
_entity.pdbx_description
1 polymer ?
#
loop_
_entity_poly.entity_id
_entity_poly.type
_entity_poly.pdbx_seq_one_letter_code
_entity_poly.pdbx_strand_id
1 'polypeptide(L)'
;MSVMAGQNELAVSWTDPTPDGSPSGRQTSPASGALFSVGRHAVVFTANYDGGVSATCFFYVTITADDGRAGPDIIRCPTSRTPKVYETFDNVNCSLPFEPPFVTQTMVTFLSTHTPRDTFDVGTYHVVYMFTNVQGFVSECVIPLTITHGSAEFHNSP
;
A
#
# COMPACT_ATOMS: atom_id res chain seq x y z
N MET A 1 -15.53 4.02 -1.35
CA MET A 1 -16.96 3.67 -1.40
C MET A 1 -17.48 3.87 0.00
N SER A 2 -18.66 4.46 0.22
CA SER A 2 -19.14 4.76 1.57
C SER A 2 -20.37 3.95 1.95
N VAL A 3 -20.47 3.59 3.24
CA VAL A 3 -21.71 3.13 3.86
C VAL A 3 -22.47 4.33 4.43
N MET A 4 -23.80 4.29 4.36
CA MET A 4 -24.65 5.28 5.03
C MET A 4 -24.56 5.11 6.56
N ALA A 5 -24.87 6.18 7.30
CA ALA A 5 -24.92 6.17 8.75
C ALA A 5 -25.80 5.02 9.27
N GLY A 6 -25.21 4.13 10.08
CA GLY A 6 -25.90 2.97 10.66
C GLY A 6 -25.76 1.66 9.85
N GLN A 7 -25.13 1.68 8.69
CA GLN A 7 -24.73 0.47 7.97
C GLN A 7 -23.28 0.12 8.28
N ASN A 8 -22.99 -1.18 8.50
CA ASN A 8 -21.66 -1.64 8.86
C ASN A 8 -20.88 -2.26 7.70
N GLU A 9 -21.56 -2.65 6.63
CA GLU A 9 -20.99 -3.40 5.51
C GLU A 9 -21.53 -2.89 4.18
N LEU A 10 -20.71 -3.00 3.13
CA LEU A 10 -21.07 -2.70 1.75
C LEU A 10 -20.72 -3.88 0.85
N ALA A 11 -21.64 -4.28 -0.03
CA ALA A 11 -21.33 -5.24 -1.09
C ALA A 11 -20.56 -4.54 -2.19
N VAL A 12 -19.41 -5.08 -2.56
CA VAL A 12 -18.50 -4.45 -3.53
C VAL A 12 -18.26 -5.38 -4.69
N SER A 13 -18.47 -4.89 -5.91
CA SER A 13 -18.25 -5.64 -7.14
C SER A 13 -17.19 -5.00 -8.01
N TRP A 14 -16.41 -5.85 -8.67
CA TRP A 14 -15.37 -5.51 -9.63
C TRP A 14 -15.25 -6.60 -10.70
N THR A 15 -14.48 -6.32 -11.74
CA THR A 15 -14.06 -7.31 -12.72
C THR A 15 -12.71 -7.89 -12.29
N ASP A 16 -12.64 -9.23 -12.18
CA ASP A 16 -11.39 -9.91 -11.84
C ASP A 16 -10.31 -9.64 -12.91
N PRO A 17 -9.04 -9.44 -12.51
CA PRO A 17 -7.94 -9.28 -13.46
C PRO A 17 -7.72 -10.57 -14.23
N THR A 18 -7.33 -10.44 -15.50
CA THR A 18 -6.94 -11.57 -16.33
C THR A 18 -5.44 -11.84 -16.13
N PRO A 19 -5.05 -13.00 -15.60
CA PRO A 19 -3.63 -13.37 -15.52
C PRO A 19 -3.08 -13.66 -16.93
N ASP A 20 -1.81 -13.39 -17.13
CA ASP A 20 -1.11 -13.74 -18.37
C ASP A 20 -0.96 -15.26 -18.51
N GLY A 21 -0.95 -15.74 -19.76
CA GLY A 21 -0.81 -17.16 -20.08
C GLY A 21 -2.08 -17.98 -19.81
N SER A 22 -1.87 -19.27 -19.51
CA SER A 22 -2.94 -20.26 -19.33
C SER A 22 -2.82 -20.93 -17.96
N PRO A 23 -3.29 -20.30 -16.87
CA PRO A 23 -3.25 -20.91 -15.56
C PRO A 23 -4.18 -22.12 -15.49
N SER A 24 -3.75 -23.16 -14.77
CA SER A 24 -4.54 -24.35 -14.46
C SER A 24 -5.59 -24.10 -13.37
N GLY A 25 -5.44 -23.02 -12.58
CA GLY A 25 -6.44 -22.61 -11.58
C GLY A 25 -6.37 -21.13 -11.22
N ARG A 26 -7.50 -20.57 -10.79
CA ARG A 26 -7.62 -19.18 -10.31
C ARG A 26 -8.40 -19.12 -9.00
N GLN A 27 -7.95 -18.27 -8.08
CA GLN A 27 -8.58 -18.03 -6.79
C GLN A 27 -8.60 -16.53 -6.49
N THR A 28 -9.65 -16.08 -5.83
CA THR A 28 -9.79 -14.69 -5.34
C THR A 28 -10.30 -14.71 -3.90
N SER A 29 -9.78 -13.80 -3.08
CA SER A 29 -10.21 -13.65 -1.70
C SER A 29 -10.04 -12.21 -1.22
N PRO A 30 -11.13 -11.52 -0.81
CA PRO A 30 -12.54 -11.91 -0.98
C PRO A 30 -13.00 -11.89 -2.45
N ALA A 31 -14.10 -12.58 -2.78
CA ALA A 31 -14.65 -12.59 -4.14
C ALA A 31 -15.46 -11.33 -4.49
N SER A 32 -15.61 -11.04 -5.78
CA SER A 32 -16.47 -9.96 -6.26
C SER A 32 -17.91 -10.15 -5.77
N GLY A 33 -18.51 -9.09 -5.25
CA GLY A 33 -19.83 -9.10 -4.59
C GLY A 33 -19.78 -9.39 -3.08
N ALA A 34 -18.61 -9.65 -2.50
CA ALA A 34 -18.47 -9.85 -1.05
C ALA A 34 -18.84 -8.58 -0.25
N LEU A 35 -19.28 -8.81 0.99
CA LEU A 35 -19.51 -7.75 1.97
C LEU A 35 -18.18 -7.36 2.63
N PHE A 36 -17.94 -6.06 2.69
CA PHE A 36 -16.78 -5.48 3.36
C PHE A 36 -17.25 -4.56 4.46
N SER A 37 -16.72 -4.74 5.66
CA SER A 37 -16.93 -3.80 6.76
C SER A 37 -16.23 -2.46 6.48
N VAL A 38 -16.60 -1.42 7.24
CA VAL A 38 -15.82 -0.16 7.24
C VAL A 38 -14.34 -0.44 7.49
N GLY A 39 -13.46 0.21 6.71
CA GLY A 39 -12.02 0.01 6.75
C GLY A 39 -11.41 -0.35 5.39
N ARG A 40 -10.14 -0.75 5.43
CA ARG A 40 -9.34 -1.09 4.24
C ARG A 40 -9.10 -2.59 4.19
N HIS A 41 -9.46 -3.20 3.07
CA HIS A 41 -9.39 -4.65 2.86
C HIS A 41 -8.56 -4.96 1.62
N ALA A 42 -7.68 -5.96 1.71
CA ALA A 42 -6.94 -6.45 0.55
C ALA A 42 -7.76 -7.51 -0.18
N VAL A 43 -7.89 -7.35 -1.49
CA VAL A 43 -8.45 -8.36 -2.39
C VAL A 43 -7.28 -9.02 -3.12
N VAL A 44 -7.04 -10.29 -2.86
CA VAL A 44 -5.89 -11.04 -3.40
C VAL A 44 -6.36 -12.04 -4.46
N PHE A 45 -5.73 -11.98 -5.62
CA PHE A 45 -5.90 -12.92 -6.72
C PHE A 45 -4.69 -13.82 -6.81
N THR A 46 -4.92 -15.12 -6.98
CA THR A 46 -3.89 -16.13 -7.18
C THR A 46 -4.19 -16.92 -8.45
N ALA A 47 -3.23 -16.95 -9.37
CA ALA A 47 -3.25 -17.79 -10.56
C ALA A 47 -2.20 -18.90 -10.41
N ASN A 48 -2.61 -20.16 -10.55
CA ASN A 48 -1.75 -21.33 -10.45
C ASN A 48 -1.48 -21.87 -11.86
N TYR A 49 -0.25 -22.28 -12.12
CA TYR A 49 0.23 -22.83 -13.38
C TYR A 49 0.78 -24.24 -13.16
N ASP A 50 0.93 -24.99 -14.25
CA ASP A 50 1.53 -26.31 -14.21
C ASP A 50 2.96 -26.27 -13.67
N GLY A 51 3.37 -27.34 -12.98
CA GLY A 51 4.66 -27.40 -12.30
C GLY A 51 4.71 -26.70 -10.94
N GLY A 52 3.56 -26.30 -10.39
CA GLY A 52 3.46 -25.74 -9.03
C GLY A 52 3.85 -24.26 -8.93
N VAL A 53 3.88 -23.55 -10.06
CA VAL A 53 4.17 -22.12 -10.12
C VAL A 53 2.88 -21.32 -9.86
N SER A 54 2.95 -20.25 -9.08
CA SER A 54 1.81 -19.35 -8.83
C SER A 54 2.19 -17.89 -9.02
N ALA A 55 1.27 -17.09 -9.56
CA ALA A 55 1.36 -15.64 -9.62
C ALA A 55 0.24 -15.01 -8.77
N THR A 56 0.56 -13.92 -8.08
CA THR A 56 -0.41 -13.20 -7.25
C THR A 56 -0.45 -11.72 -7.58
N CYS A 57 -1.65 -11.14 -7.58
CA CYS A 57 -1.84 -9.70 -7.62
C CYS A 57 -2.93 -9.28 -6.62
N PHE A 58 -2.99 -8.00 -6.27
CA PHE A 58 -3.98 -7.52 -5.32
C PHE A 58 -4.34 -6.06 -5.60
N PHE A 59 -5.51 -5.66 -5.11
CA PHE A 59 -5.87 -4.25 -4.93
C PHE A 59 -6.54 -4.06 -3.58
N TYR A 60 -6.76 -2.81 -3.20
CA TYR A 60 -7.44 -2.48 -1.95
C TYR A 60 -8.86 -1.98 -2.19
N VAL A 61 -9.78 -2.51 -1.39
CA VAL A 61 -11.12 -1.99 -1.19
C VAL A 61 -11.11 -1.13 0.07
N THR A 62 -11.43 0.15 -0.08
CA THR A 62 -11.63 1.05 1.07
C THR A 62 -13.12 1.38 1.21
N ILE A 63 -13.69 0.95 2.33
CA ILE A 63 -15.03 1.31 2.79
C ILE A 63 -14.90 2.45 3.80
N THR A 64 -15.46 3.60 3.46
CA THR A 64 -15.56 4.75 4.35
C THR A 64 -16.94 4.83 4.99
N ALA A 65 -17.05 5.57 6.09
CA ALA A 65 -18.31 5.85 6.75
C ALA A 65 -18.36 7.33 7.14
N ASP A 66 -19.47 7.96 6.83
CA ASP A 66 -19.64 9.42 6.96
C ASP A 66 -19.88 9.85 8.41
N ASP A 67 -20.01 8.87 9.31
CA ASP A 67 -20.23 9.04 10.76
C ASP A 67 -18.94 8.91 11.59
N GLY A 68 -17.78 8.88 10.93
CA GLY A 68 -16.47 8.84 11.60
C GLY A 68 -16.04 7.44 12.04
N ARG A 69 -16.74 6.38 11.62
CA ARG A 69 -16.34 4.97 11.87
C ARG A 69 -15.29 4.43 10.90
N ALA A 70 -14.79 5.26 10.01
CA ALA A 70 -13.63 4.96 9.17
C ALA A 70 -12.43 5.77 9.63
N GLY A 71 -11.25 5.14 9.63
CA GLY A 71 -9.99 5.86 9.85
C GLY A 71 -9.77 6.94 8.79
N PRO A 72 -8.82 7.86 9.01
CA PRO A 72 -8.58 8.97 8.08
C PRO A 72 -8.22 8.54 6.66
N ASP A 73 -8.73 9.23 5.65
CA ASP A 73 -8.29 9.02 4.27
C ASP A 73 -6.86 9.54 4.09
N ILE A 74 -5.92 8.61 3.86
CA ILE A 74 -4.51 8.93 3.69
C ILE A 74 -4.23 9.30 2.24
N ILE A 75 -3.81 10.55 2.04
CA ILE A 75 -3.38 11.10 0.76
C ILE A 75 -1.89 10.77 0.56
N ARG A 76 -1.52 10.45 -0.69
CA ARG A 76 -0.14 10.07 -1.12
C ARG A 76 0.40 8.79 -0.50
N CYS A 77 -0.47 7.94 0.01
CA CYS A 77 -0.09 6.57 0.30
C CYS A 77 0.13 5.79 -1.01
N PRO A 78 1.27 5.10 -1.20
CA PRO A 78 1.46 4.22 -2.35
C PRO A 78 0.38 3.14 -2.40
N THR A 79 -0.20 2.94 -3.59
CA THR A 79 -1.17 1.86 -3.84
C THR A 79 -0.47 0.54 -4.14
N SER A 80 0.74 0.59 -4.72
CA SER A 80 1.58 -0.57 -4.99
C SER A 80 2.43 -0.95 -3.76
N ARG A 81 2.65 -2.25 -3.56
CA ARG A 81 3.64 -2.77 -2.60
C ARG A 81 5.00 -3.09 -3.23
N THR A 82 5.21 -2.78 -4.51
CA THR A 82 6.54 -2.87 -5.10
C THR A 82 7.45 -1.83 -4.42
N PRO A 83 8.59 -2.24 -3.85
CA PRO A 83 9.51 -1.31 -3.23
C PRO A 83 9.97 -0.25 -4.22
N LYS A 84 9.97 1.03 -3.80
CA LYS A 84 10.70 2.05 -4.54
C LYS A 84 12.20 1.85 -4.30
N VAL A 85 12.97 1.78 -5.39
CA VAL A 85 14.42 1.59 -5.34
C VAL A 85 15.10 2.95 -5.36
N TYR A 86 16.04 3.15 -4.44
CA TYR A 86 16.90 4.32 -4.36
C TYR A 86 18.35 3.88 -4.27
N GLU A 87 19.23 4.63 -4.92
CA GLU A 87 20.66 4.33 -4.92
C GLU A 87 21.41 5.24 -3.95
N THR A 88 22.46 4.69 -3.35
CA THR A 88 23.44 5.45 -2.58
C THR A 88 24.87 5.13 -3.00
N PHE A 89 25.79 6.06 -2.81
CA PHE A 89 27.21 5.93 -3.19
C PHE A 89 28.10 5.91 -1.94
N ASP A 90 29.19 5.13 -2.00
CA ASP A 90 30.29 5.13 -1.02
C ASP A 90 29.89 5.06 0.47
N ASN A 91 28.83 4.30 0.78
CA ASN A 91 28.33 4.10 2.15
C ASN A 91 27.78 5.38 2.80
N VAL A 92 27.51 6.41 2.00
CA VAL A 92 26.75 7.58 2.44
C VAL A 92 25.29 7.14 2.60
N ASN A 93 24.58 7.63 3.61
CA ASN A 93 23.17 7.34 3.72
C ASN A 93 22.37 8.15 2.68
N CYS A 94 21.36 7.52 2.07
CA CYS A 94 20.47 8.20 1.14
C CYS A 94 19.31 8.87 1.91
N SER A 95 19.09 10.16 1.69
CA SER A 95 17.86 10.84 2.11
C SER A 95 16.80 10.69 1.03
N LEU A 96 15.58 10.31 1.41
CA LEU A 96 14.56 9.96 0.44
C LEU A 96 13.81 11.19 -0.10
N PRO A 97 13.60 11.31 -1.43
CA PRO A 97 12.89 12.43 -2.04
C PRO A 97 11.37 12.19 -2.10
N PHE A 98 10.78 11.50 -1.12
CA PHE A 98 9.33 11.35 -1.07
C PHE A 98 8.71 12.37 -0.13
N GLU A 99 7.60 12.96 -0.56
CA GLU A 99 6.78 13.76 0.34
C GLU A 99 5.91 12.82 1.21
N PRO A 100 5.85 13.05 2.54
CA PRO A 100 5.15 12.15 3.44
C PRO A 100 3.65 12.07 3.11
N PRO A 101 3.02 10.91 3.35
CA PRO A 101 1.59 10.80 3.32
C PRO A 101 0.98 11.70 4.40
N PHE A 102 -0.21 12.23 4.13
CA PHE A 102 -0.91 13.15 5.02
C PHE A 102 -2.42 12.93 4.97
N VAL A 103 -3.14 13.54 5.89
CA VAL A 103 -4.61 13.53 5.95
C VAL A 103 -5.11 14.97 6.02
N THR A 104 -6.30 15.25 5.48
CA THR A 104 -6.94 16.57 5.56
C THR A 104 -7.83 16.73 6.78
N GLN A 105 -8.16 15.62 7.45
CA GLN A 105 -8.99 15.61 8.64
C GLN A 105 -8.27 16.30 9.80
N THR A 106 -9.01 17.12 10.54
CA THR A 106 -8.52 17.78 11.74
C THR A 106 -8.58 16.82 12.93
N MET A 107 -7.78 17.09 13.98
CA MET A 107 -7.79 16.32 15.23
C MET A 107 -7.50 14.82 15.05
N VAL A 108 -6.46 14.50 14.27
CA VAL A 108 -5.93 13.14 14.16
C VAL A 108 -4.71 12.95 15.05
N THR A 109 -4.54 11.74 15.57
CA THR A 109 -3.25 11.32 16.15
C THR A 109 -2.38 10.75 15.05
N PHE A 110 -1.10 11.13 15.01
CA PHE A 110 -0.14 10.72 14.00
C PHE A 110 1.05 9.98 14.61
N LEU A 111 1.37 8.82 14.05
CA LEU A 111 2.57 8.05 14.36
C LEU A 111 3.28 7.65 13.06
N SER A 112 4.61 7.69 13.08
CA SER A 112 5.44 7.16 12.00
C SER A 112 6.67 6.46 12.55
N THR A 113 7.10 5.43 11.83
CA THR A 113 8.38 4.75 12.09
C THR A 113 9.59 5.56 11.64
N HIS A 114 9.41 6.45 10.65
CA HIS A 114 10.49 7.27 10.08
C HIS A 114 10.01 8.67 9.70
N THR A 115 10.93 9.63 9.60
CA THR A 115 10.68 10.96 9.07
C THR A 115 11.19 11.10 7.63
N PRO A 116 10.65 12.05 6.83
CA PRO A 116 11.12 12.27 5.44
C PRO A 116 12.60 12.61 5.31
N ARG A 117 13.26 13.00 6.40
CA ARG A 117 14.70 13.34 6.42
C ARG A 117 15.55 12.23 6.99
N ASP A 118 14.97 11.10 7.38
CA ASP A 118 15.73 9.97 7.85
C ASP A 118 16.63 9.44 6.74
N THR A 119 17.81 9.04 7.19
CA THR A 119 18.86 8.44 6.40
C THR A 119 18.77 6.93 6.50
N PHE A 120 18.86 6.24 5.37
CA PHE A 120 18.77 4.79 5.31
C PHE A 120 20.09 4.19 4.84
N ASP A 121 20.52 3.12 5.51
CA ASP A 121 21.60 2.25 5.02
C ASP A 121 21.09 1.36 3.89
N VAL A 122 22.00 0.70 3.17
CA VAL A 122 21.65 -0.31 2.15
C VAL A 122 20.81 -1.42 2.78
N GLY A 123 19.65 -1.71 2.18
CA GLY A 123 18.70 -2.68 2.72
C GLY A 123 17.26 -2.43 2.26
N THR A 124 16.35 -3.25 2.77
CA THR A 124 14.91 -3.15 2.50
C THR A 124 14.18 -2.70 3.75
N TYR A 125 13.28 -1.73 3.59
CA TYR A 125 12.56 -1.08 4.68
C TYR A 125 11.06 -1.01 4.40
N HIS A 126 10.27 -0.96 5.47
CA HIS A 126 8.84 -0.68 5.43
C HIS A 126 8.56 0.54 6.30
N VAL A 127 8.39 1.70 5.67
CA VAL A 127 8.04 2.92 6.41
C VAL A 127 6.53 2.93 6.62
N VAL A 128 6.13 2.85 7.89
CA VAL A 128 4.73 2.83 8.30
C VAL A 128 4.32 4.18 8.86
N TYR A 129 3.22 4.72 8.32
CA TYR A 129 2.50 5.90 8.80
C TYR A 129 1.12 5.46 9.30
N MET A 130 0.75 5.85 10.51
CA MET A 130 -0.55 5.56 11.12
C MET A 130 -1.25 6.86 11.51
N PHE A 131 -2.51 6.97 11.11
CA PHE A 131 -3.39 8.08 11.46
C PHE A 131 -4.62 7.54 12.19
N THR A 132 -4.94 8.12 13.34
CA THR A 132 -6.12 7.74 14.14
C THR A 132 -7.05 8.93 14.23
N ASN A 133 -8.33 8.76 13.88
CA ASN A 133 -9.34 9.80 14.03
C ASN A 133 -9.79 9.96 15.50
N VAL A 134 -10.65 10.94 15.79
CA VAL A 134 -11.12 11.21 17.17
C VAL A 134 -11.98 10.08 17.76
N GLN A 135 -12.57 9.24 16.92
CA GLN A 135 -13.33 8.06 17.30
C GLN A 135 -12.45 6.82 17.55
N GLY A 136 -11.14 6.91 17.33
CA GLY A 136 -10.18 5.82 17.55
C GLY A 136 -9.99 4.88 16.37
N PHE A 137 -10.56 5.16 15.19
CA PHE A 137 -10.36 4.33 14.00
C PHE A 137 -9.06 4.70 13.30
N VAL A 138 -8.31 3.67 12.90
CA VAL A 138 -6.94 3.79 12.40
C VAL A 138 -6.88 3.54 10.90
N SER A 139 -6.13 4.38 10.20
CA SER A 139 -5.67 4.13 8.83
C SER A 139 -4.17 3.96 8.82
N GLU A 140 -3.70 2.96 8.07
CA GLU A 140 -2.29 2.64 7.91
C GLU A 140 -1.84 2.83 6.46
N CYS A 141 -0.68 3.47 6.31
CA CYS A 141 0.05 3.54 5.06
C CYS A 141 1.44 2.93 5.20
N VAL A 142 1.78 2.00 4.30
CA VAL A 142 3.08 1.34 4.25
C VAL A 142 3.78 1.69 2.95
N ILE A 143 4.99 2.24 3.07
CA ILE A 143 5.87 2.57 1.94
C ILE A 143 7.03 1.55 1.94
N PRO A 144 7.01 0.56 1.05
CA PRO A 144 8.14 -0.33 0.88
C PRO A 144 9.28 0.38 0.12
N LEU A 145 10.50 0.23 0.62
CA LEU A 145 11.70 0.87 0.09
C LEU A 145 12.83 -0.14 -0.02
N THR A 146 13.65 0.01 -1.04
CA THR A 146 14.93 -0.71 -1.17
C THR A 146 16.02 0.31 -1.46
N ILE A 147 17.07 0.30 -0.64
CA ILE A 147 18.28 1.10 -0.84
C ILE A 147 19.37 0.19 -1.37
N THR A 148 19.93 0.51 -2.53
CA THR A 148 21.02 -0.23 -3.18
C THR A 148 22.26 0.62 -3.31
N HIS A 149 23.42 -0.03 -3.46
CA HIS A 149 24.62 0.69 -3.91
C HIS A 149 24.47 1.04 -5.38
N GLY A 150 24.59 2.32 -5.71
CA GLY A 150 24.70 2.77 -7.10
C GLY A 150 26.03 2.30 -7.67
N SER A 151 25.99 1.59 -8.80
CA SER A 151 27.18 1.43 -9.63
C SER A 151 27.36 2.73 -10.41
N ALA A 152 28.44 3.46 -10.15
CA ALA A 152 28.76 4.64 -10.94
C ALA A 152 29.08 4.22 -12.40
N GLU A 153 28.08 4.16 -13.27
CA GLU A 153 28.31 4.21 -14.70
C GLU A 153 28.51 5.67 -15.08
N PHE A 154 29.76 6.12 -14.99
CA PHE A 154 30.20 7.29 -15.73
C PHE A 154 30.12 6.94 -17.22
N HIS A 155 28.99 7.25 -17.87
CA HIS A 155 28.99 7.44 -19.30
C HIS A 155 29.80 8.71 -19.60
N ASN A 156 31.13 8.56 -19.67
CA ASN A 156 31.95 9.50 -20.43
C ASN A 156 31.58 9.32 -21.89
N SER A 157 30.61 10.10 -22.38
CA SER A 157 30.49 10.32 -23.82
C SER A 157 31.65 11.22 -24.26
N PRO A 158 32.48 10.82 -25.25
CA PRO A 158 33.27 11.76 -26.03
C PRO A 158 32.39 12.64 -26.92
#